data_AF-A0A3A8WQW8-F1
#
_entry.id   AF-A0A3A8WQW8-F1
#
_cell.length_a   1.000
_cell.length_b   1.000
_cell.length_c   1.000
_cell.angle_alpha   90.00
_cell.angle_beta   90.00
_cell.angle_gamma   90.00
#
_symmetry.space_group_name_H-M   'P 1'
#
loop_
_entity.id
_entity.type
_entity.pdbx_description
1 polymer ?
#
loop_
_entity_poly.entity_id
_entity_poly.type
_entity_poly.pdbx_seq_one_letter_code
_entity_poly.pdbx_strand_id
1 'polypeptide(L)'
;MFRYIIYCMGIFFIVLEIIVLLYLLQSVVDMGRYVRLITLILVEPILSPMQKLIKHSVMNTFSLDLSPYILLIILYYLGKVCDYLYRLPAV
;
A
#
# COMPACT_ATOMS: atom_id res chain seq x y z
N MET A 1 19.29 -14.97 10.17
CA MET A 1 18.14 -15.28 9.27
C MET A 1 16.97 -14.33 9.47
N PHE A 2 16.46 -14.17 10.71
CA PHE A 2 15.35 -13.27 11.05
C PHE A 2 15.50 -11.83 10.53
N ARG A 3 16.66 -11.19 10.72
CA ARG A 3 16.93 -9.83 10.21
C ARG A 3 16.82 -9.70 8.69
N TYR A 4 17.21 -10.73 7.93
CA TYR A 4 17.09 -10.73 6.47
C TYR A 4 15.62 -10.81 6.04
N ILE A 5 14.80 -11.59 6.74
CA ILE A 5 13.36 -11.68 6.48
C ILE A 5 12.69 -10.32 6.72
N ILE A 6 13.01 -9.66 7.84
CA ILE A 6 12.48 -8.33 8.14
C ILE A 6 12.90 -7.31 7.08
N TYR A 7 14.16 -7.35 6.65
CA TYR A 7 14.67 -6.46 5.60
C TYR A 7 13.92 -6.66 4.27
N CYS A 8 13.73 -7.91 3.83
CA CYS A 8 12.96 -8.21 2.63
C CYS A 8 11.50 -7.76 2.75
N MET A 9 10.87 -7.94 3.91
CA MET A 9 9.51 -7.45 4.17
C MET A 9 9.43 -5.92 4.12
N GLY A 10 10.42 -5.23 4.67
CA GLY A 10 10.52 -3.76 4.58
C GLY A 10 10.57 -3.27 3.14
N ILE A 11 11.42 -3.88 2.31
CA ILE A 11 11.49 -3.56 0.87
C ILE A 11 10.14 -3.85 0.19
N PHE A 12 9.52 -4.99 0.50
CA PHE A 12 8.22 -5.36 -0.07
C PHE A 12 7.15 -4.29 0.21
N PHE A 13 7.02 -3.83 1.45
CA PHE A 13 6.05 -2.79 1.79
C PHE A 13 6.33 -1.45 1.09
N ILE A 14 7.60 -1.06 0.94
CA ILE A 14 7.99 0.15 0.20
C ILE A 14 7.58 0.04 -1.27
N VAL A 15 7.80 -1.12 -1.90
CA VAL A 15 7.40 -1.35 -3.30
C VAL A 15 5.89 -1.23 -3.45
N LEU A 16 5.12 -1.81 -2.52
CA LEU A 16 3.65 -1.66 -2.52
C LEU A 16 3.21 -0.21 -2.35
N GLU A 17 3.86 0.55 -1.47
CA GLU A 17 3.57 1.96 -1.23
C GLU A 17 3.77 2.80 -2.50
N ILE A 18 4.88 2.55 -3.22
CA ILE A 18 5.16 3.20 -4.51
C ILE A 18 4.09 2.86 -5.55
N ILE A 19 3.66 1.59 -5.62
CA ILE A 19 2.63 1.14 -6.56
C ILE A 19 1.29 1.86 -6.28
N VAL A 20 0.90 2.01 -5.01
CA VAL A 20 -0.31 2.73 -4.62
C VAL A 20 -0.19 4.24 -4.89
N LEU A 21 0.99 4.83 -4.66
CA LEU A 21 1.25 6.23 -5.01
C LEU A 21 1.14 6.47 -6.52
N LEU A 22 1.68 5.58 -7.35
CA LEU A 22 1.56 5.67 -8.81
C LEU A 22 0.10 5.61 -9.26
N TYR A 23 -0.71 4.75 -8.62
CA TYR A 23 -2.15 4.68 -8.88
C TYR A 23 -2.87 5.99 -8.52
N LEU A 24 -2.54 6.61 -7.38
CA LEU A 24 -3.10 7.92 -7.02
C LEU A 24 -2.63 9.02 -7.99
N LEU A 25 -1.38 8.99 -8.41
CA LEU A 25 -0.82 9.99 -9.34
C LEU A 25 -1.53 9.95 -10.70
N GLN A 26 -1.95 8.78 -11.16
CA GLN A 26 -2.75 8.61 -12.38
C GLN A 26 -4.14 9.23 -12.31
N SER A 27 -4.67 9.49 -11.11
CA SER A 27 -5.93 10.23 -10.97
C SER A 27 -5.77 11.74 -11.21
N VAL A 28 -4.54 12.25 -11.11
CA VAL A 28 -4.20 13.67 -11.26
C VAL A 28 -3.57 13.95 -12.62
N VAL A 29 -2.78 13.01 -13.15
CA VAL A 29 -2.04 13.15 -14.41
C VAL A 29 -2.48 12.08 -15.39
N ASP A 30 -2.79 12.48 -16.62
CA ASP A 30 -3.21 11.56 -17.68
C ASP A 30 -2.01 10.75 -18.20
N MET A 31 -1.75 9.62 -17.53
CA MET A 31 -0.74 8.67 -17.97
C MET A 31 -1.33 7.77 -19.06
N GLY A 32 -0.56 7.53 -20.12
CA GLY A 32 -0.99 6.73 -21.26
C GLY A 32 -1.68 5.41 -20.89
N ARG A 33 -2.66 5.00 -21.69
CA ARG A 33 -3.61 3.91 -21.40
C ARG A 33 -2.96 2.59 -20.94
N TYR A 34 -1.80 2.25 -21.50
CA TYR A 34 -1.04 1.06 -21.12
C TYR A 34 -0.48 1.13 -19.69
N VAL A 35 0.08 2.29 -19.30
CA VAL A 35 0.66 2.49 -17.96
C VAL A 35 -0.44 2.39 -16.90
N ARG A 36 -1.61 2.97 -17.19
CA ARG A 36 -2.80 2.89 -16.33
C ARG A 36 -3.31 1.46 -16.15
N LEU A 37 -3.27 0.65 -17.21
CA LEU A 37 -3.71 -0.73 -17.15
C LEU A 37 -2.77 -1.58 -16.31
N ILE A 38 -1.45 -1.40 -16.46
CA ILE A 38 -0.44 -2.13 -15.69
C ILE A 38 -0.54 -1.80 -14.20
N THR A 39 -0.63 -0.52 -13.84
CA THR A 39 -0.77 -0.09 -12.44
C THR A 39 -2.05 -0.60 -11.80
N LEU A 40 -3.18 -0.61 -12.53
CA LEU A 40 -4.44 -1.19 -12.05
C LEU A 40 -4.28 -2.67 -11.69
N ILE A 41 -3.67 -3.47 -12.58
CA ILE A 41 -3.42 -4.90 -12.33
C ILE A 41 -2.53 -5.09 -11.10
N LEU A 42 -1.52 -4.24 -10.90
CA LEU A 42 -0.61 -4.32 -9.76
C LEU A 42 -1.28 -3.92 -8.43
N VAL A 43 -2.17 -2.91 -8.45
CA VAL A 43 -2.86 -2.40 -7.25
C VAL A 43 -4.06 -3.25 -6.84
N GLU A 44 -4.80 -3.80 -7.81
CA GLU A 44 -6.04 -4.55 -7.60
C GLU A 44 -6.00 -5.59 -6.45
N PRO A 45 -5.00 -6.48 -6.34
CA PRO A 45 -5.00 -7.51 -5.29
C PRO A 45 -4.96 -6.94 -3.88
N ILE A 46 -4.49 -5.70 -3.69
CA ILE A 46 -4.33 -5.06 -2.39
C ILE A 46 -5.47 -4.06 -2.15
N LEU A 47 -5.91 -3.37 -3.20
CA LEU A 47 -6.98 -2.39 -3.11
C LEU A 47 -8.36 -3.05 -2.94
N SER A 48 -8.62 -4.17 -3.63
CA SER A 48 -9.90 -4.89 -3.55
C SER A 48 -10.27 -5.34 -2.12
N PRO A 49 -9.38 -5.98 -1.33
CA PRO A 49 -9.70 -6.31 0.06
C PRO A 49 -9.90 -5.06 0.92
N MET A 50 -9.11 -4.00 0.72
CA MET A 50 -9.28 -2.74 1.44
C MET A 50 -10.63 -2.07 1.16
N GLN A 51 -11.04 -2.04 -0.10
CA GLN A 51 -12.36 -1.53 -0.50
C GLN A 51 -13.48 -2.34 0.13
N LYS A 52 -13.36 -3.68 0.19
CA LYS A 52 -14.35 -4.52 0.89
C LYS A 52 -14.42 -4.18 2.38
N LEU A 53 -13.29 -4.02 3.06
CA LEU A 53 -13.26 -3.63 4.48
C LEU A 53 -13.94 -2.28 4.73
N ILE A 54 -13.69 -1.30 3.85
CA ILE A 54 -14.24 0.06 4.00
C ILE A 54 -15.74 0.10 3.68
N LYS A 55 -16.22 -0.69 2.72
CA LYS A 55 -17.65 -0.83 2.42
C LYS A 55 -18.47 -1.32 3.62
N HIS A 56 -17.85 -2.08 4.52
CA HIS A 56 -18.48 -2.54 5.76
C HIS A 56 -18.18 -1.64 6.98
N SER A 57 -17.49 -0.51 6.77
CA SER A 57 -17.15 0.48 7.80
C SER A 57 -18.07 1.70 7.71
N VAL A 58 -18.06 2.54 8.77
CA VAL A 58 -18.74 3.85 8.83
C VAL A 58 -18.29 4.76 7.68
N MET A 59 -17.09 4.52 7.13
CA MET A 59 -16.51 5.24 6.00
C MET A 59 -17.19 4.99 4.64
N ASN A 60 -18.11 4.02 4.54
CA ASN A 60 -18.91 3.81 3.32
C ASN A 60 -19.85 4.99 2.99
N THR A 61 -20.01 5.93 3.91
CA THR A 61 -20.82 7.14 3.71
C THR A 61 -20.12 8.24 2.92
N PHE A 62 -18.80 8.14 2.71
CA PHE A 62 -18.05 9.10 1.91
C PHE A 62 -18.19 8.82 0.41
N SER A 63 -18.37 9.88 -0.38
CA SER A 63 -18.40 9.80 -1.84
C SER A 63 -17.04 9.54 -2.48
N LEU A 64 -15.96 9.72 -1.71
CA LEU A 64 -14.58 9.50 -2.13
C LEU A 64 -14.10 8.14 -1.65
N ASP A 65 -13.47 7.37 -2.54
CA ASP A 65 -12.78 6.13 -2.16
C ASP A 65 -11.56 6.47 -1.30
N LEU A 66 -11.71 6.34 0.03
CA LEU A 66 -10.64 6.54 1.01
C LEU A 66 -9.68 5.35 1.10
N SER A 67 -10.01 4.22 0.45
CA SER A 67 -9.24 2.98 0.47
C SER A 67 -7.76 3.11 0.12
N PRO A 68 -7.35 3.78 -0.97
CA PRO A 68 -5.92 3.90 -1.29
C PRO A 68 -5.17 4.74 -0.25
N TYR A 69 -5.80 5.75 0.36
CA TYR A 69 -5.18 6.57 1.40
C TYR A 69 -4.98 5.79 2.70
N ILE A 70 -5.99 5.04 3.13
CA ILE A 70 -5.89 4.18 4.32
C ILE A 70 -4.84 3.09 4.10
N LEU A 71 -4.78 2.53 2.89
CA LEU A 71 -3.78 1.55 2.52
C LEU A 71 -2.35 2.10 2.63
N LEU A 72 -2.10 3.35 2.18
CA LEU A 72 -0.80 4.00 2.35
C LEU A 72 -0.40 4.12 3.84
N ILE A 73 -1.34 4.54 4.70
CA ILE A 73 -1.08 4.67 6.14
C ILE A 73 -0.70 3.31 6.74
N ILE A 74 -1.40 2.25 6.37
CA ILE A 74 -1.14 0.89 6.85
C ILE A 74 0.23 0.40 6.37
N LEU A 75 0.54 0.57 5.08
CA LEU A 75 1.82 0.15 4.50
C LEU A 75 3.00 0.90 5.13
N TYR A 76 2.87 2.22 5.32
CA TYR A 76 3.88 3.03 5.98
C TYR A 76 4.11 2.58 7.43
N TYR A 77 3.03 2.32 8.17
CA TYR A 77 3.12 1.82 9.54
C TYR A 77 3.82 0.45 9.60
N LEU A 78 3.45 -0.49 8.73
CA LEU A 78 4.11 -1.80 8.61
C LEU A 78 5.60 -1.66 8.29
N GLY A 79 5.96 -0.75 7.37
CA GLY A 79 7.35 -0.43 7.06
C GLY A 79 8.13 0.09 8.28
N LYS A 80 7.53 0.96 9.09
CA LYS A 80 8.12 1.44 10.35
C LYS A 80 8.28 0.33 11.39
N VAL A 81 7.32 -0.58 11.49
CA VAL A 81 7.44 -1.76 12.35
C VAL A 81 8.61 -2.64 11.90
N CYS A 82 8.80 -2.85 10.58
CA CYS A 82 9.96 -3.57 10.07
C CYS A 82 11.29 -2.88 10.41
N ASP A 83 11.39 -1.55 10.25
CA ASP A 83 12.60 -0.80 10.61
C ASP A 83 12.89 -0.89 12.11
N TYR A 84 11.85 -0.80 12.96
CA TYR A 84 11.98 -0.99 14.40
C TYR A 84 12.50 -2.40 14.75
N LEU A 85 11.88 -3.44 14.19
CA LEU A 85 12.26 -4.84 14.39
C LEU A 85 13.68 -5.13 13.90
N TYR A 86 14.13 -4.46 12.84
CA TYR A 86 15.48 -4.61 12.31
C TYR A 86 16.56 -4.02 13.26
N ARG A 87 16.22 -2.91 13.94
CA ARG A 87 17.12 -2.17 14.84
C ARG A 87 17.21 -2.75 16.25
N LEU A 88 16.29 -3.64 16.64
CA LEU A 88 16.36 -4.32 17.93
C LEU A 88 17.69 -5.09 18.09
N PRO A 89 18.37 -4.96 19.25
CA PRO A 89 19.57 -5.73 19.52
C PRO A 89 19.23 -7.22 19.54
N ALA A 90 20.09 -8.03 18.92
CA ALA A 90 19.97 -9.49 19.03
C ALA A 90 20.26 -9.87 20.49
N VAL A 91 19.22 -10.35 21.18
CA VAL A 91 19.32 -10.96 22.51
C VAL A 91 20.01 -12.31 22.39
#